data_AF-A0A7Y5BWW7-F1
#
_entry.id   AF-A0A7Y5BWW7-F1
#
_cell.length_a   1.000
_cell.length_b   1.000
_cell.length_c   1.000
_cell.angle_alpha   90.00
_cell.angle_beta   90.00
_cell.angle_gamma   90.00
#
_symmetry.space_group_name_H-M   'P 1'
#
loop_
_entity.id
_entity.type
_entity.pdbx_description
1 polymer ?
#
loop_
_entity_poly.entity_id
_entity_poly.type
_entity_poly.pdbx_seq_one_letter_code
_entity_poly.pdbx_strand_id
1 'polypeptide(L)'
;MVVTEMIETKKYPSLIPSAILILTLLILAIYAYTSPRAQNTTSLSPILLDGHFEDWAARPHTLDSEGDTGKSGLDLLEIGLAHTDSHLYLHVKLNRPINLQSDRALYLTLNTDADPEPELFYDFGNRAGAFEGRPVTQFDLGLVTLPTHSSDEFEIALSRTLFPSDTLSLTLKDPAPTGGDTAPDQDAAPGALPYTFTASPEPDQPPLPLEKPAPASLRLVTWNMLRDGMFDQDRAPAFQRILTALQPDLIAFQEVYNRTAKSVQVKLEDWLGAPWYTVQVGDLVLASRTPFVEDWTDTYQPLTAARTFPVMVEINGTRLILFNAHLSCCDADAERQEQVDRVIAFLRDAQFPPNTPLIFVGDLNLVGDAAQLTTLLTGNIADETQFGPDHLPDWDATPLADLTPRQTHAPFAYTWRDDRDT
;
A
#
# COMPACT_ATOMS: atom_id res chain seq x y z
N MET A 1 -4.87 32.56 75.74
CA MET A 1 -4.84 34.04 75.75
C MET A 1 -4.64 34.46 74.29
N VAL A 2 -5.68 34.42 73.44
CA VAL A 2 -6.58 35.54 73.01
C VAL A 2 -5.76 36.83 72.75
N VAL A 3 -5.71 37.48 71.58
CA VAL A 3 -6.72 38.09 70.66
C VAL A 3 -5.95 38.44 69.34
N THR A 4 -6.29 38.01 68.12
CA THR A 4 -7.23 38.50 67.06
C THR A 4 -7.19 40.00 66.65
N GLU A 5 -6.75 40.31 65.42
CA GLU A 5 -7.15 41.48 64.58
C GLU A 5 -6.70 41.16 63.11
N MET A 6 -7.56 40.75 62.17
CA MET A 6 -8.48 41.51 61.29
C MET A 6 -7.86 42.68 60.52
N ILE A 7 -7.49 42.43 59.26
CA ILE A 7 -7.39 43.47 58.20
C ILE A 7 -8.18 42.98 56.99
N GLU A 8 -9.30 43.64 56.72
CA GLU A 8 -10.07 43.59 55.48
C GLU A 8 -9.30 44.27 54.33
N THR A 9 -9.26 43.64 53.16
CA THR A 9 -8.97 44.34 51.90
C THR A 9 -10.13 44.19 50.93
N LYS A 10 -10.67 45.35 50.55
CA LYS A 10 -11.81 45.58 49.65
C LYS A 10 -11.55 45.02 48.24
N LYS A 11 -12.54 44.31 47.69
CA LYS A 11 -12.66 44.01 46.25
C LYS A 11 -13.02 45.29 45.48
N TYR A 12 -12.20 45.66 44.49
CA TYR A 12 -12.59 46.54 43.39
C TYR A 12 -12.85 45.69 42.14
N PRO A 13 -14.00 45.77 41.46
CA PRO A 13 -14.18 45.15 40.16
C PRO A 13 -13.48 45.99 39.08
N SER A 14 -12.54 45.39 38.35
CA SER A 14 -11.88 45.98 37.19
C SER A 14 -12.86 46.04 36.02
N LEU A 15 -13.40 47.22 35.76
CA LEU A 15 -14.04 47.59 34.50
C LEU A 15 -12.98 47.59 33.38
N ILE A 16 -12.88 46.49 32.65
CA ILE A 16 -12.26 46.51 31.32
C ILE A 16 -13.20 47.35 30.44
N PRO A 17 -12.75 48.46 29.82
CA PRO A 17 -13.64 49.36 29.11
C PRO A 17 -14.21 48.66 27.88
N SER A 18 -15.53 48.48 27.86
CA SER A 18 -16.32 47.80 26.82
C SER A 18 -16.04 48.32 25.40
N ALA A 19 -15.50 49.53 25.27
CA ALA A 19 -15.06 50.10 24.00
C ALA A 19 -13.92 49.32 23.33
N ILE A 20 -12.98 48.75 24.09
CA ILE A 20 -11.88 47.96 23.52
C ILE A 20 -12.41 46.62 23.01
N LEU A 21 -13.29 45.96 23.77
CA LEU A 21 -13.89 44.69 23.36
C LEU A 21 -14.75 44.85 22.08
N ILE A 22 -15.52 45.94 21.99
CA ILE A 22 -16.32 46.25 20.79
C ILE A 22 -15.42 46.54 19.58
N LEU A 23 -14.32 47.27 19.77
CA LEU A 23 -13.37 47.56 18.68
C LEU A 23 -12.66 46.29 18.19
N THR A 24 -12.26 45.39 19.10
CA THR A 24 -11.64 44.11 18.73
C THR A 24 -12.62 43.20 17.97
N LEU A 25 -13.90 43.16 18.40
CA LEU A 25 -14.94 42.41 17.71
C LEU A 25 -15.28 42.98 16.34
N LEU A 26 -15.26 44.30 16.17
CA LEU A 26 -15.47 44.96 14.87
C LEU A 26 -14.30 44.73 13.91
N ILE A 27 -13.06 44.75 14.40
CA ILE A 27 -11.87 44.45 13.57
C ILE A 27 -11.88 42.98 13.13
N LEU A 28 -12.26 42.04 14.02
CA LEU A 28 -12.43 40.62 13.67
C LEU A 28 -13.57 40.40 12.68
N ALA A 29 -14.68 41.11 12.81
CA ALA A 29 -15.81 41.03 11.88
C ALA A 29 -15.46 41.59 10.49
N ILE A 30 -14.67 42.67 10.41
CA ILE A 30 -14.18 43.22 9.13
C ILE A 30 -13.17 42.26 8.50
N TYR A 31 -12.23 41.68 9.27
CA TYR A 31 -11.29 40.68 8.76
C TYR A 31 -12.00 39.42 8.23
N ALA A 32 -13.08 38.99 8.89
CA ALA A 32 -13.91 37.87 8.44
C ALA A 32 -14.72 38.20 7.16
N TYR A 33 -14.99 39.47 6.88
CA TYR A 33 -15.78 39.90 5.70
C TYR A 33 -14.91 40.32 4.51
N THR A 34 -13.65 40.71 4.74
CA THR A 34 -12.71 41.13 3.68
C THR A 34 -11.62 40.12 3.37
N SER A 35 -11.58 38.98 4.08
CA SER A 35 -10.80 37.84 3.61
C SER A 35 -11.42 37.37 2.30
N PRO A 36 -10.68 37.31 1.18
CA PRO A 36 -11.20 36.70 -0.03
C PRO A 36 -11.67 35.31 0.37
N ARG A 37 -12.98 35.07 0.27
CA ARG A 37 -13.56 33.74 0.39
C ARG A 37 -12.82 32.95 -0.68
N ALA A 38 -11.87 32.12 -0.28
CA ALA A 38 -11.28 31.14 -1.17
C ALA A 38 -12.48 30.47 -1.81
N GLN A 39 -12.59 30.60 -3.13
CA GLN A 39 -13.50 29.73 -3.86
C GLN A 39 -12.99 28.34 -3.50
N ASN A 40 -13.74 27.62 -2.66
CA ASN A 40 -13.56 26.20 -2.51
C ASN A 40 -13.94 25.61 -3.88
N THR A 41 -13.02 25.69 -4.83
CA THR A 41 -12.88 24.65 -5.82
C THR A 41 -12.54 23.43 -4.98
N THR A 42 -13.52 22.55 -4.77
CA THR A 42 -13.27 21.20 -4.27
C THR A 42 -12.36 20.54 -5.30
N SER A 43 -11.06 20.73 -5.17
CA SER A 43 -10.08 19.98 -5.94
C SER A 43 -10.17 18.55 -5.40
N LEU A 44 -10.48 17.60 -6.29
CA LEU A 44 -10.41 16.18 -5.95
C LEU A 44 -9.00 15.86 -5.46
N SER A 45 -8.90 14.96 -4.47
CA SER A 45 -7.60 14.42 -4.08
C SER A 45 -7.00 13.68 -5.29
N PRO A 46 -5.70 13.85 -5.59
CA PRO A 46 -5.11 13.15 -6.73
C PRO A 46 -5.05 11.65 -6.47
N ILE A 47 -5.24 10.85 -7.51
CA ILE A 47 -5.33 9.39 -7.39
C ILE A 47 -4.00 8.81 -6.87
N LEU A 48 -4.12 7.90 -5.92
CA LEU A 48 -3.02 7.08 -5.41
C LEU A 48 -3.40 5.62 -5.63
N LEU A 49 -2.66 4.94 -6.51
CA LEU A 49 -2.83 3.52 -6.73
C LEU A 49 -2.10 2.76 -5.63
N ASP A 50 -2.78 2.55 -4.51
CA ASP A 50 -2.30 1.87 -3.31
C ASP A 50 -3.17 0.70 -2.82
N GLY A 51 -4.31 0.42 -3.46
CA GLY A 51 -5.25 -0.64 -3.10
C GLY A 51 -6.32 -0.18 -2.11
N HIS A 52 -6.35 1.11 -1.76
CA HIS A 52 -7.45 1.74 -1.02
C HIS A 52 -8.21 2.71 -1.94
N PHE A 53 -9.51 2.88 -1.69
CA PHE A 53 -10.43 3.48 -2.69
C PHE A 53 -11.03 4.82 -2.24
N GLU A 54 -10.53 5.43 -1.16
CA GLU A 54 -11.12 6.67 -0.61
C GLU A 54 -11.02 7.86 -1.58
N ASP A 55 -9.98 7.89 -2.42
CA ASP A 55 -9.77 8.88 -3.47
C ASP A 55 -10.78 8.75 -4.62
N TRP A 56 -11.44 7.60 -4.75
CA TRP A 56 -12.52 7.36 -5.70
C TRP A 56 -13.90 7.84 -5.21
N ALA A 57 -14.11 8.00 -3.90
CA ALA A 57 -15.43 8.27 -3.32
C ALA A 57 -16.13 9.54 -3.83
N ALA A 58 -15.36 10.54 -4.29
CA ALA A 58 -15.90 11.80 -4.84
C ALA A 58 -15.94 11.83 -6.38
N ARG A 59 -15.53 10.75 -7.05
CA ARG A 59 -15.42 10.66 -8.51
C ARG A 59 -16.71 10.10 -9.11
N PRO A 60 -17.01 10.40 -10.38
CA PRO A 60 -18.14 9.78 -11.07
C PRO A 60 -17.88 8.30 -11.36
N HIS A 61 -18.89 7.48 -11.13
CA HIS A 61 -18.92 6.07 -11.53
C HIS A 61 -20.06 5.84 -12.51
N THR A 62 -19.83 4.93 -13.45
CA THR A 62 -20.86 4.31 -14.28
C THR A 62 -21.29 3.03 -13.60
N LEU A 63 -22.58 2.93 -13.28
CA LEU A 63 -23.17 1.70 -12.76
C LEU A 63 -23.47 0.76 -13.92
N ASP A 64 -23.30 -0.53 -13.70
CA ASP A 64 -23.68 -1.56 -14.66
C ASP A 64 -24.97 -2.28 -14.23
N SER A 65 -25.52 -3.11 -15.11
CA SER A 65 -26.78 -3.81 -14.85
C SER A 65 -26.56 -4.94 -13.83
N GLU A 66 -27.24 -4.92 -12.69
CA GLU A 66 -27.07 -6.01 -11.71
C GLU A 66 -27.69 -7.34 -12.18
N GLY A 67 -26.95 -8.44 -11.99
CA GLY A 67 -27.43 -9.82 -12.12
C GLY A 67 -27.38 -10.39 -13.53
N ASP A 68 -26.69 -9.73 -14.46
CA ASP A 68 -26.50 -10.14 -15.85
C ASP A 68 -25.24 -11.00 -16.07
N THR A 69 -24.61 -11.45 -14.97
CA THR A 69 -23.55 -12.46 -14.82
C THR A 69 -23.53 -13.68 -15.78
N GLY A 70 -24.63 -13.94 -16.47
CA GLY A 70 -24.87 -15.12 -17.27
C GLY A 70 -24.62 -16.43 -16.49
N LYS A 71 -23.58 -17.20 -16.84
CA LYS A 71 -23.28 -18.49 -16.16
C LYS A 71 -22.06 -18.48 -15.25
N SER A 72 -21.23 -17.44 -15.29
CA SER A 72 -20.03 -17.37 -14.43
C SER A 72 -20.37 -16.97 -12.99
N GLY A 73 -21.49 -16.26 -12.82
CA GLY A 73 -21.88 -15.62 -11.56
C GLY A 73 -21.02 -14.42 -11.19
N LEU A 74 -20.12 -13.95 -12.07
CA LEU A 74 -19.37 -12.71 -11.89
C LEU A 74 -20.19 -11.56 -12.48
N ASP A 75 -20.43 -10.54 -11.67
CA ASP A 75 -21.12 -9.29 -12.03
C ASP A 75 -20.11 -8.15 -11.89
N LEU A 76 -20.00 -7.34 -12.92
CA LEU A 76 -19.40 -6.02 -12.93
C LEU A 76 -20.48 -5.06 -12.43
N LEU A 77 -20.12 -4.21 -11.46
CA LEU A 77 -21.11 -3.37 -10.80
C LEU A 77 -20.87 -1.89 -11.07
N GLU A 78 -19.60 -1.47 -10.99
CA GLU A 78 -19.24 -0.07 -11.07
C GLU A 78 -17.92 0.11 -11.81
N ILE A 79 -17.88 1.11 -12.70
CA ILE A 79 -16.67 1.55 -13.40
C ILE A 79 -16.45 3.04 -13.14
N GLY A 80 -15.37 3.40 -12.47
CA GLY A 80 -14.88 4.78 -12.37
C GLY A 80 -13.75 5.04 -13.37
N LEU A 81 -13.70 6.24 -13.95
CA LEU A 81 -12.61 6.66 -14.83
C LEU A 81 -12.04 8.01 -14.41
N ALA A 82 -10.73 8.14 -14.48
CA ALA A 82 -10.00 9.39 -14.21
C ALA A 82 -8.67 9.42 -14.98
N HIS A 83 -8.03 10.58 -15.06
CA HIS A 83 -6.74 10.70 -15.76
C HIS A 83 -5.88 11.84 -15.22
N THR A 84 -4.57 11.64 -15.35
CA THR A 84 -3.56 12.71 -15.31
C THR A 84 -2.99 12.91 -16.73
N ASP A 85 -1.99 13.77 -16.87
CA ASP A 85 -1.19 13.85 -18.11
C ASP A 85 -0.45 12.53 -18.43
N SER A 86 -0.16 11.73 -17.40
CA SER A 86 0.70 10.56 -17.51
C SER A 86 -0.07 9.23 -17.55
N HIS A 87 -1.25 9.15 -16.94
CA HIS A 87 -2.00 7.89 -16.82
C HIS A 87 -3.51 8.04 -17.03
N LEU A 88 -4.12 6.97 -17.56
CA LEU A 88 -5.55 6.68 -17.43
C LEU A 88 -5.74 5.75 -16.21
N TYR A 89 -6.71 6.07 -15.37
CA TYR A 89 -7.08 5.29 -14.19
C TYR A 89 -8.49 4.72 -14.35
N LEU A 90 -8.66 3.48 -13.93
CA LEU A 90 -9.94 2.80 -13.84
C LEU A 90 -10.14 2.34 -12.40
N HIS A 91 -11.37 2.45 -11.92
CA HIS A 91 -11.87 1.81 -10.72
C HIS A 91 -12.91 0.78 -11.13
N VAL A 92 -12.82 -0.44 -10.61
CA VAL A 92 -13.69 -1.55 -11.00
C VAL A 92 -14.21 -2.23 -9.74
N LYS A 93 -15.52 -2.36 -9.63
CA LYS A 93 -16.18 -3.08 -8.55
C LYS A 93 -16.99 -4.25 -9.09
N LEU A 94 -16.95 -5.36 -8.37
CA LEU A 94 -17.52 -6.65 -8.73
C LEU A 94 -18.45 -7.14 -7.60
N ASN A 95 -19.29 -8.12 -7.89
CA ASN A 95 -20.16 -8.72 -6.87
C ASN A 95 -19.47 -9.73 -5.94
N ARG A 96 -18.23 -10.12 -6.24
CA ARG A 96 -17.49 -11.13 -5.48
C ARG A 96 -15.99 -10.96 -5.66
N PRO A 97 -15.19 -11.45 -4.69
CA PRO A 97 -13.75 -11.46 -4.84
C PRO A 97 -13.28 -12.37 -5.97
N ILE A 98 -12.31 -11.87 -6.75
CA ILE A 98 -11.50 -12.62 -7.70
C ILE A 98 -10.03 -12.27 -7.47
N ASN A 99 -9.09 -13.07 -7.94
CA ASN A 99 -7.71 -12.63 -8.10
C ASN A 99 -7.51 -12.10 -9.53
N LEU A 100 -7.48 -10.78 -9.71
CA LEU A 100 -7.43 -10.16 -11.04
C LEU A 100 -6.24 -10.64 -11.89
N GLN A 101 -5.10 -10.93 -11.27
CA GLN A 101 -3.86 -11.26 -11.98
C GLN A 101 -3.66 -12.77 -12.22
N SER A 102 -4.56 -13.63 -11.75
CA SER A 102 -4.48 -15.09 -11.99
C SER A 102 -5.79 -15.71 -12.44
N ASP A 103 -6.90 -15.15 -12.00
CA ASP A 103 -8.22 -15.57 -12.45
C ASP A 103 -8.44 -15.01 -13.85
N ARG A 104 -8.73 -15.91 -14.79
CA ARG A 104 -9.10 -15.55 -16.16
C ARG A 104 -10.55 -15.09 -16.18
N ALA A 105 -10.83 -14.05 -15.41
CA ALA A 105 -12.16 -13.60 -15.03
C ALA A 105 -12.50 -12.23 -15.64
N LEU A 106 -11.51 -11.46 -16.08
CA LEU A 106 -11.74 -10.14 -16.62
C LEU A 106 -10.82 -9.84 -17.80
N TYR A 107 -11.41 -9.35 -18.89
CA TYR A 107 -10.72 -8.77 -20.03
C TYR A 107 -11.01 -7.28 -20.09
N LEU A 108 -10.02 -6.51 -20.55
CA LEU A 108 -10.13 -5.10 -20.87
C LEU A 108 -10.02 -4.91 -22.37
N THR A 109 -10.94 -4.15 -22.95
CA THR A 109 -10.80 -3.63 -24.30
C THR A 109 -10.88 -2.11 -24.34
N LEU A 110 -10.00 -1.47 -25.11
CA LEU A 110 -10.04 -0.03 -25.38
C LEU A 110 -9.99 0.23 -26.88
N ASN A 111 -10.69 1.26 -27.31
CA ASN A 111 -10.55 1.80 -28.66
C ASN A 111 -10.62 3.35 -28.65
N THR A 112 -9.75 4.01 -29.41
CA THR A 112 -9.76 5.47 -29.60
C THR A 112 -10.45 5.94 -30.88
N ASP A 113 -10.85 5.02 -31.75
CA ASP A 113 -11.56 5.30 -32.99
C ASP A 113 -12.94 4.63 -33.06
N ALA A 114 -13.51 4.56 -34.27
CA ALA A 114 -14.82 3.96 -34.51
C ALA A 114 -14.76 2.54 -35.10
N ASP A 115 -13.57 1.93 -35.18
CA ASP A 115 -13.40 0.55 -35.63
C ASP A 115 -14.03 -0.41 -34.59
N PRO A 116 -14.76 -1.46 -35.02
CA PRO A 116 -15.24 -2.47 -34.09
C PRO A 116 -14.13 -3.32 -33.44
N GLU A 117 -12.95 -3.43 -34.06
CA GLU A 117 -11.82 -4.17 -33.48
C GLU A 117 -11.12 -3.31 -32.42
N PRO A 118 -10.91 -3.82 -31.19
CA PRO A 118 -10.29 -3.02 -30.15
C PRO A 118 -8.80 -2.79 -30.44
N GLU A 119 -8.35 -1.54 -30.27
CA GLU A 119 -6.93 -1.18 -30.35
C GLU A 119 -6.13 -1.85 -29.23
N LEU A 120 -6.69 -1.91 -28.01
CA LEU A 120 -6.14 -2.70 -26.91
C LEU A 120 -7.10 -3.81 -26.54
N PHE A 121 -6.59 -5.04 -26.46
CA PHE A 121 -7.20 -6.14 -25.74
C PHE A 121 -6.22 -6.61 -24.67
N TYR A 122 -6.66 -6.81 -23.43
CA TYR A 122 -5.83 -7.33 -22.36
C TYR A 122 -6.58 -8.36 -21.50
N ASP A 123 -5.96 -9.51 -21.27
CA ASP A 123 -6.44 -10.57 -20.38
C ASP A 123 -5.64 -10.49 -19.08
N PHE A 124 -6.27 -10.02 -18.00
CA PHE A 124 -5.59 -9.78 -16.72
C PHE A 124 -5.05 -11.10 -16.11
N GLY A 125 -5.84 -12.17 -16.16
CA GLY A 125 -5.44 -13.47 -15.61
C GLY A 125 -4.29 -14.13 -16.37
N ASN A 126 -4.20 -13.92 -17.68
CA ASN A 126 -3.05 -14.37 -18.49
C ASN A 126 -1.87 -13.37 -18.48
N ARG A 127 -2.07 -12.16 -17.96
CA ARG A 127 -1.09 -11.05 -17.94
C ARG A 127 -0.53 -10.71 -19.33
N ALA A 128 -1.38 -10.84 -20.34
CA ALA A 128 -0.99 -10.68 -21.74
C ALA A 128 -2.13 -10.09 -22.55
N GLY A 129 -1.78 -9.37 -23.61
CA GLY A 129 -2.74 -8.73 -24.49
C GLY A 129 -2.21 -8.48 -25.88
N ALA A 130 -2.94 -7.68 -26.64
CA ALA A 130 -2.51 -7.13 -27.91
C ALA A 130 -2.85 -5.63 -27.98
N PHE A 131 -1.88 -4.83 -28.44
CA PHE A 131 -2.07 -3.40 -28.75
C PHE A 131 -1.78 -3.18 -30.24
N GLU A 132 -2.75 -2.66 -30.99
CA GLU A 132 -2.71 -2.51 -32.46
C GLU A 132 -2.29 -3.82 -33.17
N GLY A 133 -2.80 -4.95 -32.67
CA GLY A 133 -2.49 -6.30 -33.17
C GLY A 133 -1.10 -6.85 -32.81
N ARG A 134 -0.30 -6.12 -32.01
CA ARG A 134 1.00 -6.58 -31.51
C ARG A 134 0.88 -7.14 -30.09
N PRO A 135 1.50 -8.28 -29.77
CA PRO A 135 1.52 -8.81 -28.41
C PRO A 135 2.13 -7.80 -27.44
N VAL A 136 1.50 -7.64 -26.27
CA VAL A 136 1.94 -6.76 -25.18
C VAL A 136 1.78 -7.45 -23.83
N THR A 137 2.61 -7.03 -22.89
CA THR A 137 2.57 -7.40 -21.47
C THR A 137 2.08 -6.22 -20.63
N GLN A 138 1.96 -6.40 -19.32
CA GLN A 138 1.68 -5.28 -18.40
C GLN A 138 2.75 -4.18 -18.48
N PHE A 139 4.02 -4.51 -18.76
CA PHE A 139 5.11 -3.53 -18.77
C PHE A 139 5.03 -2.60 -19.98
N ASP A 140 4.73 -3.17 -21.14
CA ASP A 140 4.54 -2.40 -22.39
C ASP A 140 3.42 -1.36 -22.26
N LEU A 141 2.42 -1.67 -21.44
CA LEU A 141 1.24 -0.83 -21.24
C LEU A 141 1.39 0.18 -20.09
N GLY A 142 2.47 0.10 -19.32
CA GLY A 142 2.55 0.77 -18.02
C GLY A 142 1.41 0.36 -17.08
N LEU A 143 0.92 -0.88 -17.23
CA LEU A 143 -0.24 -1.40 -16.52
C LEU A 143 0.12 -1.69 -15.07
N VAL A 144 -0.62 -1.08 -14.14
CA VAL A 144 -0.56 -1.37 -12.70
C VAL A 144 -1.95 -1.77 -12.25
N THR A 145 -2.05 -2.81 -11.41
CA THR A 145 -3.32 -3.25 -10.81
C THR A 145 -3.13 -3.44 -9.31
N LEU A 146 -4.05 -2.92 -8.50
CA LEU A 146 -4.12 -3.17 -7.05
C LEU A 146 -5.58 -3.37 -6.60
N PRO A 147 -5.79 -4.12 -5.50
CA PRO A 147 -4.78 -4.90 -4.78
C PRO A 147 -4.29 -6.12 -5.59
N THR A 148 -3.19 -6.75 -5.16
CA THR A 148 -2.62 -7.93 -5.84
C THR A 148 -3.18 -9.27 -5.34
N HIS A 149 -3.97 -9.26 -4.26
CA HIS A 149 -4.67 -10.42 -3.73
C HIS A 149 -6.13 -10.44 -4.21
N SER A 150 -6.89 -11.46 -3.78
CA SER A 150 -8.32 -11.54 -4.09
C SER A 150 -9.06 -10.31 -3.57
N SER A 151 -9.90 -9.71 -4.42
CA SER A 151 -10.69 -8.53 -4.08
C SER A 151 -11.90 -8.46 -5.00
N ASP A 152 -12.96 -7.81 -4.53
CA ASP A 152 -14.11 -7.43 -5.34
C ASP A 152 -14.03 -5.99 -5.83
N GLU A 153 -13.00 -5.25 -5.43
CA GLU A 153 -12.75 -3.87 -5.83
C GLU A 153 -11.29 -3.71 -6.26
N PHE A 154 -11.05 -3.04 -7.39
CA PHE A 154 -9.75 -2.88 -8.00
C PHE A 154 -9.57 -1.48 -8.56
N GLU A 155 -8.32 -1.07 -8.62
CA GLU A 155 -7.87 0.09 -9.37
C GLU A 155 -6.76 -0.30 -10.33
N ILE A 156 -6.79 0.35 -11.50
CA ILE A 156 -5.98 -0.02 -12.65
C ILE A 156 -5.45 1.26 -13.29
N ALA A 157 -4.14 1.34 -13.53
CA ALA A 157 -3.53 2.41 -14.30
C ALA A 157 -2.97 1.89 -15.62
N LEU A 158 -3.04 2.72 -16.66
CA LEU A 158 -2.43 2.52 -17.96
C LEU A 158 -1.66 3.78 -18.37
N SER A 159 -0.58 3.63 -19.13
CA SER A 159 0.13 4.78 -19.66
C SER A 159 -0.76 5.59 -20.62
N ARG A 160 -0.88 6.90 -20.38
CA ARG A 160 -1.62 7.83 -21.26
C ARG A 160 -1.00 7.89 -22.66
N THR A 161 0.30 7.63 -22.78
CA THR A 161 1.04 7.70 -24.06
C THR A 161 0.56 6.71 -25.11
N LEU A 162 -0.18 5.67 -24.69
CA LEU A 162 -0.76 4.67 -25.60
C LEU A 162 -1.90 5.25 -26.44
N PHE A 163 -2.59 6.29 -25.97
CA PHE A 163 -3.82 6.77 -26.60
C PHE A 163 -3.63 8.23 -27.08
N PRO A 164 -3.11 8.51 -28.28
CA PRO A 164 -2.89 9.88 -28.73
C PRO A 164 -4.18 10.69 -28.95
N SER A 165 -5.34 10.02 -29.01
CA SER A 165 -6.66 10.65 -29.13
C SER A 165 -7.11 11.26 -27.80
N ASP A 166 -7.93 12.31 -27.90
CA ASP A 166 -8.60 12.94 -26.75
C ASP A 166 -9.85 12.16 -26.31
N THR A 167 -10.26 11.14 -27.06
CA THR A 167 -11.39 10.28 -26.72
C THR A 167 -11.01 8.82 -26.77
N LEU A 168 -11.60 8.04 -25.87
CA LEU A 168 -11.56 6.58 -25.90
C LEU A 168 -12.93 6.00 -25.59
N SER A 169 -13.07 4.71 -25.87
CA SER A 169 -14.16 3.88 -25.43
C SER A 169 -13.59 2.62 -24.78
N LEU A 170 -14.24 2.18 -23.70
CA LEU A 170 -13.80 1.10 -22.83
C LEU A 170 -14.88 0.05 -22.68
N THR A 171 -14.50 -1.22 -22.72
CA THR A 171 -15.36 -2.30 -22.23
C THR A 171 -14.56 -3.24 -21.33
N LEU A 172 -15.18 -3.67 -20.24
CA LEU A 172 -14.74 -4.75 -19.38
C LEU A 172 -15.60 -5.98 -19.65
N LYS A 173 -15.02 -7.17 -19.61
CA LYS A 173 -15.75 -8.38 -19.97
C LYS A 173 -15.32 -9.59 -19.18
N ASP A 174 -16.31 -10.33 -18.66
CA ASP A 174 -16.11 -11.69 -18.21
C ASP A 174 -15.96 -12.64 -19.42
N PRO A 175 -14.84 -13.36 -19.53
CA PRO A 175 -14.54 -14.20 -20.68
C PRO A 175 -15.29 -15.53 -20.70
N ALA A 176 -16.26 -15.77 -19.81
CA ALA A 176 -17.04 -16.98 -19.77
C ALA A 176 -17.62 -17.37 -21.14
N PRO A 177 -17.33 -18.59 -21.66
CA PRO A 177 -17.72 -19.01 -23.02
C PRO A 177 -19.22 -19.04 -23.30
N THR A 178 -20.07 -19.01 -22.27
CA THR A 178 -21.53 -19.23 -22.39
C THR A 178 -22.36 -18.06 -21.86
N GLY A 179 -21.92 -16.83 -22.16
CA GLY A 179 -22.53 -15.60 -21.67
C GLY A 179 -21.97 -15.26 -20.30
N GLY A 180 -20.89 -14.48 -20.30
CA GLY A 180 -20.43 -13.72 -19.16
C GLY A 180 -20.88 -12.27 -19.31
N ASP A 181 -20.78 -11.53 -18.23
CA ASP A 181 -21.09 -10.11 -18.16
C ASP A 181 -20.12 -9.26 -19.02
N THR A 182 -20.60 -8.12 -19.51
CA THR A 182 -19.86 -7.14 -20.30
C THR A 182 -20.25 -5.73 -19.86
N ALA A 183 -19.35 -5.01 -19.19
CA ALA A 183 -19.64 -3.68 -18.68
C ALA A 183 -18.99 -2.56 -19.53
N PRO A 184 -19.71 -1.46 -19.81
CA PRO A 184 -21.11 -1.22 -19.47
C PRO A 184 -22.09 -1.83 -20.50
N ASP A 185 -23.21 -2.38 -20.05
CA ASP A 185 -24.27 -2.86 -20.96
C ASP A 185 -25.68 -2.27 -20.76
N GLN A 186 -25.80 -1.20 -19.96
CA GLN A 186 -27.09 -0.57 -19.62
C GLN A 186 -28.11 -0.59 -20.78
N ASP A 187 -29.34 -1.02 -20.46
CA ASP A 187 -30.49 -1.24 -21.36
C ASP A 187 -30.74 -0.15 -22.43
N ALA A 188 -30.26 1.09 -22.21
CA ALA A 188 -30.44 2.23 -23.11
C ALA A 188 -29.30 2.48 -24.13
N ALA A 189 -28.11 1.90 -23.94
CA ALA A 189 -26.97 2.01 -24.85
C ALA A 189 -25.91 0.92 -24.57
N PRO A 190 -26.18 -0.35 -24.92
CA PRO A 190 -25.19 -1.43 -24.73
C PRO A 190 -23.93 -1.15 -25.55
N GLY A 191 -22.74 -1.28 -24.96
CA GLY A 191 -21.49 -1.15 -25.70
C GLY A 191 -20.27 -0.78 -24.87
N ALA A 192 -19.60 0.30 -25.26
CA ALA A 192 -18.36 0.75 -24.65
C ALA A 192 -18.57 2.08 -23.93
N LEU A 193 -18.01 2.22 -22.72
CA LEU A 193 -18.01 3.45 -21.92
C LEU A 193 -17.19 4.52 -22.64
N PRO A 194 -17.81 5.59 -23.17
CA PRO A 194 -17.05 6.68 -23.75
C PRO A 194 -16.35 7.50 -22.66
N TYR A 195 -15.14 7.95 -22.96
CA TYR A 195 -14.36 8.83 -22.09
C TYR A 195 -13.65 9.90 -22.91
N THR A 196 -13.59 11.11 -22.37
CA THR A 196 -12.91 12.25 -23.00
C THR A 196 -11.87 12.80 -22.05
N PHE A 197 -10.63 12.81 -22.49
CA PHE A 197 -9.53 13.43 -21.78
C PHE A 197 -9.73 14.95 -21.76
N THR A 198 -9.66 15.53 -20.57
CA THR A 198 -9.90 16.95 -20.38
C THR A 198 -8.61 17.73 -20.55
N ALA A 199 -8.70 18.97 -21.06
CA ALA A 199 -7.53 19.85 -21.20
C ALA A 199 -6.96 20.37 -19.87
N SER A 200 -7.56 20.00 -18.74
CA SER A 200 -7.08 20.32 -17.39
C SER A 200 -7.11 19.03 -16.56
N PRO A 201 -6.21 18.09 -16.87
CA PRO A 201 -6.14 16.83 -16.15
C PRO A 201 -5.75 17.07 -14.70
N GLU A 202 -5.91 16.02 -13.90
CA GLU A 202 -5.44 16.08 -12.52
C GLU A 202 -3.92 16.18 -12.48
N PRO A 203 -3.38 16.98 -11.54
CA PRO A 203 -1.95 17.09 -11.41
C PRO A 203 -1.36 15.76 -10.94
N ASP A 204 -0.23 15.38 -11.54
CA ASP A 204 0.58 14.30 -10.99
C ASP A 204 0.99 14.61 -9.55
N GLN A 205 1.08 13.56 -8.72
CA GLN A 205 1.52 13.68 -7.34
C GLN A 205 2.95 14.23 -7.27
N PRO A 206 3.23 15.22 -6.41
CA PRO A 206 4.59 15.70 -6.25
C PRO A 206 5.50 14.58 -5.72
N PRO A 207 6.77 14.54 -6.17
CA PRO A 207 7.73 13.58 -5.66
C PRO A 207 7.91 13.68 -4.14
N LEU A 208 8.08 12.53 -3.48
CA LEU A 208 8.48 12.46 -2.08
C LEU A 208 10.01 12.64 -1.98
N PRO A 209 10.48 13.55 -1.12
CA PRO A 209 11.91 13.69 -0.86
C PRO A 209 12.49 12.42 -0.24
N LEU A 210 13.73 12.08 -0.60
CA LEU A 210 14.48 11.01 0.04
C LEU A 210 15.09 11.46 1.37
N GLU A 211 15.09 12.75 1.69
CA GLU A 211 15.53 13.27 2.97
C GLU A 211 14.56 12.84 4.07
N LYS A 212 15.09 12.54 5.25
CA LYS A 212 14.24 12.30 6.42
C LYS A 212 13.53 13.61 6.79
N PRO A 213 12.22 13.60 7.09
CA PRO A 213 11.50 14.81 7.45
C PRO A 213 11.98 15.39 8.79
N ALA A 214 12.53 14.55 9.67
CA ALA A 214 13.19 14.98 10.90
C ALA A 214 14.40 14.08 11.23
N PRO A 215 15.40 14.58 11.99
CA PRO A 215 16.53 13.75 12.45
C PRO A 215 16.12 12.52 13.27
N ALA A 216 14.99 12.61 13.98
CA ALA A 216 14.44 11.52 14.79
C ALA A 216 13.69 10.46 13.96
N SER A 217 13.43 10.70 12.68
CA SER A 217 12.70 9.76 11.82
C SER A 217 13.49 8.48 11.60
N LEU A 218 12.80 7.35 11.71
CA LEU A 218 13.30 6.03 11.37
C LEU A 218 13.18 5.80 9.85
N ARG A 219 14.20 5.18 9.27
CA ARG A 219 14.17 4.64 7.92
C ARG A 219 14.42 3.14 7.95
N LEU A 220 13.36 2.40 7.69
CA LEU A 220 13.36 0.96 7.51
C LEU A 220 13.38 0.63 6.02
N VAL A 221 14.24 -0.30 5.63
CA VAL A 221 14.24 -0.91 4.29
C VAL A 221 13.89 -2.39 4.46
N THR A 222 12.94 -2.89 3.68
CA THR A 222 12.74 -4.33 3.49
C THR A 222 13.14 -4.69 2.05
N TRP A 223 13.87 -5.77 1.84
CA TRP A 223 14.39 -6.10 0.52
C TRP A 223 14.67 -7.61 0.34
N ASN A 224 13.86 -8.26 -0.49
CA ASN A 224 14.20 -9.56 -1.04
C ASN A 224 15.30 -9.36 -2.09
N MET A 225 16.50 -9.90 -1.84
CA MET A 225 17.66 -9.65 -2.70
C MET A 225 17.73 -10.58 -3.92
N LEU A 226 16.72 -11.43 -4.15
CA LEU A 226 16.67 -12.46 -5.17
C LEU A 226 17.94 -13.32 -5.13
N ARG A 227 18.04 -14.23 -4.17
CA ARG A 227 19.17 -15.15 -3.95
C ARG A 227 20.52 -14.45 -3.81
N ASP A 228 20.84 -13.95 -2.62
CA ASP A 228 22.14 -13.35 -2.29
C ASP A 228 22.56 -12.16 -3.18
N GLY A 229 21.65 -11.50 -3.89
CA GLY A 229 22.00 -10.62 -5.02
C GLY A 229 22.91 -9.44 -4.73
N MET A 230 22.93 -8.96 -3.49
CA MET A 230 23.90 -7.96 -3.03
C MET A 230 25.36 -8.44 -3.13
N PHE A 231 25.60 -9.74 -3.25
CA PHE A 231 26.93 -10.35 -3.38
C PHE A 231 27.31 -10.70 -4.81
N ASP A 232 26.40 -10.56 -5.77
CA ASP A 232 26.69 -10.80 -7.18
C ASP A 232 27.41 -9.62 -7.80
N GLN A 233 28.44 -9.89 -8.60
CA GLN A 233 29.30 -8.86 -9.17
C GLN A 233 28.52 -7.83 -10.00
N ASP A 234 27.52 -8.27 -10.77
CA ASP A 234 26.75 -7.41 -11.67
C ASP A 234 25.64 -6.65 -10.95
N ARG A 235 25.09 -7.20 -9.85
CA ARG A 235 23.97 -6.61 -9.11
C ARG A 235 24.42 -5.75 -7.94
N ALA A 236 25.53 -6.10 -7.28
CA ALA A 236 26.05 -5.40 -6.11
C ALA A 236 26.20 -3.88 -6.27
N PRO A 237 26.67 -3.33 -7.42
CA PRO A 237 26.75 -1.87 -7.60
C PRO A 237 25.39 -1.17 -7.50
N ALA A 238 24.30 -1.82 -7.95
CA ALA A 238 22.96 -1.26 -7.85
C ALA A 238 22.46 -1.25 -6.39
N PHE A 239 22.65 -2.35 -5.66
CA PHE A 239 22.36 -2.42 -4.23
C PHE A 239 23.12 -1.34 -3.45
N GLN A 240 24.43 -1.21 -3.67
CA GLN A 240 25.25 -0.19 -3.01
C GLN A 240 24.72 1.21 -3.28
N ARG A 241 24.45 1.55 -4.55
CA ARG A 241 23.94 2.86 -4.95
C ARG A 241 22.62 3.19 -4.24
N ILE A 242 21.68 2.24 -4.23
CA ILE A 242 20.36 2.42 -3.61
C ILE A 242 20.48 2.56 -2.09
N LEU A 243 21.19 1.66 -1.40
CA LEU A 243 21.35 1.73 0.05
C LEU A 243 22.11 2.98 0.50
N THR A 244 23.07 3.45 -0.31
CA THR A 244 23.80 4.71 -0.05
C THR A 244 22.86 5.92 -0.13
N ALA A 245 21.96 5.95 -1.12
CA ALA A 245 20.96 7.01 -1.27
C ALA A 245 19.90 6.95 -0.16
N LEU A 246 19.48 5.75 0.21
CA LEU A 246 18.47 5.56 1.25
C LEU A 246 19.02 5.87 2.64
N GLN A 247 20.28 5.61 2.97
CA GLN A 247 20.81 5.80 4.33
C GLN A 247 19.92 5.16 5.44
N PRO A 248 19.66 3.84 5.38
CA PRO A 248 18.77 3.17 6.32
C PRO A 248 19.31 3.13 7.76
N ASP A 249 18.39 3.07 8.72
CA ASP A 249 18.68 2.76 10.13
C ASP A 249 18.50 1.27 10.41
N LEU A 250 17.49 0.66 9.76
CA LEU A 250 17.15 -0.75 9.85
C LEU A 250 16.99 -1.33 8.43
N ILE A 251 17.44 -2.58 8.25
CA ILE A 251 17.23 -3.32 7.01
C ILE A 251 16.76 -4.75 7.31
N ALA A 252 15.66 -5.16 6.68
CA ALA A 252 15.13 -6.51 6.69
C ALA A 252 15.39 -7.14 5.32
N PHE A 253 16.36 -8.05 5.23
CA PHE A 253 16.68 -8.78 4.00
C PHE A 253 16.02 -10.16 4.00
N GLN A 254 15.58 -10.59 2.81
CA GLN A 254 15.13 -11.95 2.51
C GLN A 254 16.01 -12.57 1.40
N GLU A 255 15.93 -13.90 1.25
CA GLU A 255 16.70 -14.69 0.28
C GLU A 255 18.24 -14.63 0.45
N VAL A 256 18.71 -14.59 1.70
CA VAL A 256 20.13 -14.72 2.06
C VAL A 256 20.48 -16.20 2.28
N TYR A 257 20.74 -16.93 1.20
CA TYR A 257 20.92 -18.39 1.24
C TYR A 257 22.36 -18.83 1.49
N ASN A 258 23.32 -18.29 0.74
CA ASN A 258 24.73 -18.75 0.76
C ASN A 258 25.66 -17.75 1.45
N ARG A 259 25.09 -16.96 2.35
CA ARG A 259 25.75 -15.88 3.06
C ARG A 259 25.34 -15.91 4.52
N THR A 260 26.21 -15.36 5.36
CA THR A 260 25.97 -15.25 6.79
C THR A 260 25.61 -13.82 7.16
N ALA A 261 24.95 -13.65 8.31
CA ALA A 261 24.73 -12.34 8.94
C ALA A 261 26.02 -11.51 8.96
N LYS A 262 27.14 -12.15 9.31
CA LYS A 262 28.46 -11.48 9.35
C LYS A 262 28.94 -11.01 7.98
N SER A 263 28.69 -11.77 6.91
CA SER A 263 29.02 -11.33 5.55
C SER A 263 28.17 -10.13 5.12
N VAL A 264 26.88 -10.10 5.50
CA VAL A 264 26.00 -8.93 5.28
C VAL A 264 26.51 -7.73 6.06
N GLN A 265 26.84 -7.91 7.35
CA GLN A 265 27.41 -6.87 8.20
C GLN A 265 28.63 -6.23 7.55
N VAL A 266 29.63 -7.02 7.17
CA VAL A 266 30.88 -6.51 6.56
C VAL A 266 30.59 -5.73 5.28
N LYS A 267 29.63 -6.19 4.47
CA LYS A 267 29.24 -5.51 3.23
C LYS A 267 28.58 -4.15 3.51
N LEU A 268 27.69 -4.07 4.49
CA LEU A 268 27.05 -2.83 4.89
C LEU A 268 28.04 -1.83 5.52
N GLU A 269 28.99 -2.32 6.32
CA GLU A 269 30.05 -1.51 6.91
C GLU A 269 31.00 -0.94 5.83
N ASP A 270 31.33 -1.73 4.81
CA ASP A 270 32.13 -1.30 3.65
C ASP A 270 31.41 -0.21 2.84
N TRP A 271 30.11 -0.38 2.59
CA TRP A 271 29.35 0.54 1.72
C TRP A 271 28.85 1.79 2.42
N LEU A 272 28.37 1.66 3.66
CA LEU A 272 27.61 2.68 4.36
C LEU A 272 28.34 3.24 5.59
N GLY A 273 29.54 2.73 5.88
CA GLY A 273 30.31 3.04 7.10
C GLY A 273 29.57 2.67 8.37
N ALA A 274 30.08 3.12 9.52
CA ALA A 274 29.59 2.89 10.89
C ALA A 274 29.39 1.41 11.26
N PRO A 275 29.36 1.05 12.57
CA PRO A 275 29.09 -0.34 12.95
C PRO A 275 27.67 -0.74 12.53
N TRP A 276 27.54 -1.97 12.04
CA TRP A 276 26.25 -2.62 11.83
C TRP A 276 26.13 -3.85 12.73
N TYR A 277 24.90 -4.11 13.17
CA TYR A 277 24.55 -5.28 13.97
C TYR A 277 23.61 -6.14 13.15
N THR A 278 23.92 -7.42 13.01
CA THR A 278 23.14 -8.33 12.17
C THR A 278 22.78 -9.60 12.91
N VAL A 279 21.56 -10.07 12.72
CA VAL A 279 21.08 -11.37 13.18
C VAL A 279 20.41 -12.09 12.01
N GLN A 280 20.50 -13.42 12.00
CA GLN A 280 20.00 -14.25 10.91
C GLN A 280 19.22 -15.43 11.43
N VAL A 281 18.09 -15.71 10.78
CA VAL A 281 17.29 -16.93 10.98
C VAL A 281 16.88 -17.43 9.59
N GLY A 282 17.33 -18.63 9.22
CA GLY A 282 17.12 -19.15 7.86
C GLY A 282 17.76 -18.22 6.81
N ASP A 283 16.97 -17.83 5.80
CA ASP A 283 17.37 -16.92 4.73
C ASP A 283 17.09 -15.43 5.04
N LEU A 284 16.63 -15.15 6.25
CA LEU A 284 16.26 -13.80 6.69
C LEU A 284 17.42 -13.19 7.47
N VAL A 285 17.83 -11.97 7.10
CA VAL A 285 18.83 -11.19 7.85
C VAL A 285 18.24 -9.85 8.24
N LEU A 286 18.26 -9.55 9.54
CA LEU A 286 17.98 -8.21 10.05
C LEU A 286 19.29 -7.50 10.34
N ALA A 287 19.39 -6.25 9.91
CA ALA A 287 20.54 -5.37 10.12
C ALA A 287 20.09 -4.06 10.78
N SER A 288 20.85 -3.59 11.77
CA SER A 288 20.58 -2.35 12.49
C SER A 288 21.85 -1.52 12.70
N ARG A 289 21.69 -0.19 12.73
CA ARG A 289 22.72 0.76 13.16
C ARG A 289 23.00 0.74 14.66
N THR A 290 22.09 0.16 15.46
CA THR A 290 22.21 0.03 16.92
C THR A 290 22.19 -1.45 17.32
N PRO A 291 22.81 -1.82 18.46
CA PRO A 291 22.68 -3.18 18.99
C PRO A 291 21.21 -3.58 19.17
N PHE A 292 20.91 -4.87 18.97
CA PHE A 292 19.61 -5.42 19.33
C PHE A 292 19.48 -5.43 20.86
N VAL A 293 18.28 -5.06 21.35
CA VAL A 293 17.95 -5.12 22.78
C VAL A 293 17.65 -6.57 23.16
N GLU A 294 16.90 -7.25 22.30
CA GLU A 294 16.51 -8.64 22.46
C GLU A 294 16.34 -9.25 21.06
N ASP A 295 16.72 -10.50 20.92
CA ASP A 295 16.34 -11.33 19.78
C ASP A 295 15.76 -12.64 20.34
N TRP A 296 14.70 -13.13 19.70
CA TRP A 296 14.00 -14.33 20.17
C TRP A 296 14.33 -15.55 19.32
N THR A 297 15.51 -15.57 18.68
CA THR A 297 15.88 -16.59 17.69
C THR A 297 15.90 -17.99 18.27
N ASP A 298 16.31 -18.12 19.53
CA ASP A 298 16.47 -19.42 20.22
C ASP A 298 15.23 -19.84 21.02
N THR A 299 14.34 -18.90 21.32
CA THR A 299 13.28 -19.11 22.33
C THR A 299 11.96 -19.57 21.70
N TYR A 300 11.77 -19.38 20.39
CA TYR A 300 10.51 -19.72 19.72
C TYR A 300 10.72 -20.34 18.32
N GLN A 301 11.07 -21.62 18.31
CA GLN A 301 11.11 -22.49 17.13
C GLN A 301 9.86 -22.44 16.21
N PRO A 302 8.61 -22.22 16.69
CA PRO A 302 7.43 -22.21 15.80
C PRO A 302 7.51 -21.17 14.68
N LEU A 303 8.10 -19.99 14.93
CA LEU A 303 8.16 -18.90 13.95
C LEU A 303 9.12 -19.17 12.79
N THR A 304 10.14 -20.00 13.00
CA THR A 304 11.00 -20.44 11.88
C THR A 304 10.22 -21.20 10.82
N ALA A 305 9.19 -21.96 11.21
CA ALA A 305 8.26 -22.61 10.29
C ALA A 305 7.27 -21.61 9.66
N ALA A 306 6.96 -20.52 10.37
CA ALA A 306 6.28 -19.35 9.81
C ALA A 306 7.17 -18.51 8.88
N ARG A 307 8.45 -18.89 8.68
CA ARG A 307 9.46 -18.13 7.94
C ARG A 307 9.49 -16.66 8.34
N THR A 308 9.44 -16.43 9.64
CA THR A 308 9.34 -15.10 10.24
C THR A 308 10.19 -15.08 11.52
N PHE A 309 10.81 -13.96 11.86
CA PHE A 309 11.36 -13.79 13.20
C PHE A 309 11.38 -12.32 13.67
N PRO A 310 11.13 -12.05 14.97
CA PRO A 310 11.18 -10.72 15.56
C PRO A 310 12.54 -10.39 16.17
N VAL A 311 12.87 -9.10 16.19
CA VAL A 311 13.92 -8.51 17.02
C VAL A 311 13.38 -7.27 17.73
N MET A 312 13.91 -6.97 18.91
CA MET A 312 13.73 -5.67 19.55
C MET A 312 14.95 -4.80 19.31
N VAL A 313 14.71 -3.57 18.90
CA VAL A 313 15.75 -2.56 18.67
C VAL A 313 15.36 -1.23 19.32
N GLU A 314 16.34 -0.47 19.76
CA GLU A 314 16.14 0.88 20.29
C GLU A 314 16.76 1.91 19.35
N ILE A 315 15.93 2.73 18.72
CA ILE A 315 16.35 3.79 17.80
C ILE A 315 15.88 5.12 18.36
N ASN A 316 16.81 6.08 18.51
CA ASN A 316 16.53 7.42 19.05
C ASN A 316 15.82 7.41 20.43
N GLY A 317 16.10 6.40 21.26
CA GLY A 317 15.49 6.24 22.60
C GLY A 317 14.11 5.59 22.61
N THR A 318 13.61 5.16 21.45
CA THR A 318 12.34 4.43 21.31
C THR A 318 12.62 2.97 20.98
N ARG A 319 12.05 2.07 21.78
CA ARG A 319 12.06 0.63 21.50
C ARG A 319 10.97 0.29 20.50
N LEU A 320 11.28 -0.57 19.54
CA LEU A 320 10.32 -1.14 18.60
C LEU A 320 10.65 -2.61 18.36
N ILE A 321 9.63 -3.38 18.00
CA ILE A 321 9.75 -4.77 17.60
C ILE A 321 9.59 -4.83 16.08
N LEU A 322 10.56 -5.43 15.41
CA LEU A 322 10.58 -5.59 13.97
C LEU A 322 10.53 -7.08 13.62
N PHE A 323 9.48 -7.49 12.93
CA PHE A 323 9.38 -8.80 12.31
C PHE A 323 9.90 -8.73 10.88
N ASN A 324 10.80 -9.66 10.54
CA ASN A 324 11.21 -9.93 9.17
C ASN A 324 10.60 -11.26 8.74
N ALA A 325 9.89 -11.26 7.61
CA ALA A 325 9.21 -12.42 7.08
C ALA A 325 9.56 -12.70 5.62
N HIS A 326 9.51 -13.97 5.24
CA HIS A 326 9.53 -14.43 3.85
C HIS A 326 8.52 -15.56 3.71
N LEU A 327 7.25 -15.20 3.54
CA LEU A 327 6.16 -16.16 3.48
C LEU A 327 6.25 -16.99 2.20
N SER A 328 5.55 -18.12 2.19
CA SER A 328 5.50 -19.02 1.02
C SER A 328 5.06 -18.26 -0.24
N CYS A 329 5.74 -18.52 -1.36
CA CYS A 329 5.51 -17.84 -2.62
C CYS A 329 4.57 -18.62 -3.56
N CYS A 330 4.27 -18.03 -4.72
CA CYS A 330 3.45 -18.63 -5.77
C CYS A 330 2.02 -18.95 -5.29
N ASP A 331 1.50 -20.13 -5.65
CA ASP A 331 0.12 -20.58 -5.41
C ASP A 331 -0.05 -21.26 -4.04
N ALA A 332 0.88 -21.05 -3.10
CA ALA A 332 0.93 -21.71 -1.79
C ALA A 332 0.03 -21.03 -0.74
N ASP A 333 -1.24 -20.79 -1.08
CA ASP A 333 -2.18 -20.07 -0.21
C ASP A 333 -2.43 -20.77 1.13
N ALA A 334 -2.53 -22.11 1.13
CA ALA A 334 -2.74 -22.88 2.35
C ALA A 334 -1.54 -22.76 3.30
N GLU A 335 -0.32 -22.85 2.77
CA GLU A 335 0.89 -22.67 3.56
C GLU A 335 1.03 -21.22 4.05
N ARG A 336 0.73 -20.21 3.22
CA ARG A 336 0.71 -18.81 3.67
C ARG A 336 -0.30 -18.61 4.81
N GLN A 337 -1.50 -19.19 4.71
CA GLN A 337 -2.51 -19.09 5.77
C GLN A 337 -2.01 -19.72 7.08
N GLU A 338 -1.42 -20.93 7.02
CA GLU A 338 -0.82 -21.57 8.19
C GLU A 338 0.27 -20.69 8.82
N GLN A 339 1.09 -20.03 8.00
CA GLN A 339 2.18 -19.16 8.47
C GLN A 339 1.63 -17.91 9.19
N VAL A 340 0.60 -17.25 8.66
CA VAL A 340 0.02 -16.05 9.31
C VAL A 340 -0.79 -16.40 10.56
N ASP A 341 -1.53 -17.52 10.58
CA ASP A 341 -2.20 -18.03 11.79
C ASP A 341 -1.19 -18.26 12.92
N ARG A 342 -0.03 -18.84 12.56
CA ARG A 342 1.07 -19.08 13.51
C ARG A 342 1.71 -17.79 14.02
N VAL A 343 1.79 -16.74 13.19
CA VAL A 343 2.24 -15.42 13.62
C VAL A 343 1.27 -14.85 14.67
N ILE A 344 -0.04 -14.88 14.43
CA ILE A 344 -1.03 -14.37 15.38
C ILE A 344 -1.03 -15.17 16.68
N ALA A 345 -0.95 -16.51 16.60
CA ALA A 345 -0.81 -17.36 17.78
C ALA A 345 0.46 -17.03 18.58
N PHE A 346 1.56 -16.71 17.89
CA PHE A 346 2.77 -16.25 18.54
C PHE A 346 2.56 -14.90 19.24
N LEU A 347 1.95 -13.91 18.58
CA LEU A 347 1.70 -12.60 19.18
C LEU A 347 0.85 -12.70 20.44
N ARG A 348 -0.15 -13.57 20.45
CA ARG A 348 -0.98 -13.87 21.63
C ARG A 348 -0.17 -14.33 22.83
N ASP A 349 0.79 -15.21 22.57
CA ASP A 349 1.59 -15.85 23.62
C ASP A 349 2.82 -14.99 23.98
N ALA A 350 3.26 -14.12 23.06
CA ALA A 350 4.36 -13.19 23.23
C ALA A 350 3.93 -12.02 24.11
N GLN A 351 4.43 -11.98 25.35
CA GLN A 351 4.22 -10.87 26.27
C GLN A 351 5.22 -9.75 25.98
N PHE A 352 5.01 -9.02 24.89
CA PHE A 352 5.83 -7.86 24.58
C PHE A 352 5.59 -6.72 25.59
N PRO A 353 6.61 -5.88 25.85
CA PRO A 353 6.42 -4.73 26.72
C PRO A 353 5.33 -3.80 26.16
N PRO A 354 4.40 -3.30 27.00
CA PRO A 354 3.34 -2.41 26.53
C PRO A 354 3.91 -1.09 25.98
N ASN A 355 3.18 -0.44 25.08
CA ASN A 355 3.62 0.76 24.36
C ASN A 355 4.88 0.54 23.50
N THR A 356 5.09 -0.66 22.98
CA THR A 356 6.19 -0.95 22.04
C THR A 356 5.62 -1.08 20.63
N PRO A 357 5.92 -0.15 19.71
CA PRO A 357 5.52 -0.26 18.31
C PRO A 357 5.98 -1.59 17.70
N LEU A 358 5.06 -2.27 17.03
CA LEU A 358 5.32 -3.47 16.26
C LEU A 358 5.30 -3.12 14.78
N ILE A 359 6.31 -3.59 14.03
CA ILE A 359 6.36 -3.44 12.59
C ILE A 359 6.58 -4.82 11.97
N PHE A 360 5.67 -5.22 11.07
CA PHE A 360 5.75 -6.47 10.33
C PHE A 360 6.11 -6.19 8.87
N VAL A 361 7.30 -6.61 8.44
CA VAL A 361 7.77 -6.41 7.07
C VAL A 361 8.39 -7.68 6.49
N GLY A 362 8.48 -7.73 5.18
CA GLY A 362 9.11 -8.85 4.52
C GLY A 362 8.74 -8.95 3.06
N ASP A 363 9.12 -10.06 2.46
CA ASP A 363 8.47 -10.54 1.25
C ASP A 363 7.31 -11.44 1.67
N LEU A 364 6.13 -10.84 1.79
CA LEU A 364 4.96 -11.52 2.33
C LEU A 364 4.22 -12.35 1.28
N ASN A 365 4.54 -12.18 -0.01
CA ASN A 365 3.87 -12.87 -1.10
C ASN A 365 2.32 -12.81 -0.99
N LEU A 366 1.74 -11.70 -0.53
CA LEU A 366 0.27 -11.54 -0.39
C LEU A 366 -0.37 -11.22 -1.74
N VAL A 367 -0.27 -12.18 -2.66
CA VAL A 367 -0.70 -12.09 -4.07
C VAL A 367 -1.79 -13.11 -4.43
N GLY A 368 -2.30 -13.84 -3.44
CA GLY A 368 -3.30 -14.90 -3.57
C GLY A 368 -4.58 -14.54 -2.80
N ASP A 369 -4.92 -15.32 -1.79
CA ASP A 369 -6.11 -15.10 -0.95
C ASP A 369 -5.94 -13.93 0.05
N ALA A 370 -6.88 -12.97 0.06
CA ALA A 370 -6.93 -11.86 1.00
C ALA A 370 -7.13 -12.26 2.47
N ALA A 371 -7.58 -13.49 2.74
CA ALA A 371 -7.70 -14.02 4.10
C ALA A 371 -6.36 -13.91 4.86
N GLN A 372 -5.23 -14.09 4.17
CA GLN A 372 -3.91 -14.04 4.80
C GLN A 372 -3.56 -12.63 5.30
N LEU A 373 -3.84 -11.60 4.49
CA LEU A 373 -3.68 -10.20 4.91
C LEU A 373 -4.66 -9.87 6.04
N THR A 374 -5.91 -10.34 5.93
CA THR A 374 -6.94 -10.15 6.95
C THR A 374 -6.50 -10.73 8.29
N THR A 375 -5.93 -11.95 8.32
CA THR A 375 -5.39 -12.56 9.54
C THR A 375 -4.28 -11.71 10.15
N LEU A 376 -3.33 -11.22 9.35
CA LEU A 376 -2.24 -10.36 9.86
C LEU A 376 -2.75 -9.04 10.45
N LEU A 377 -3.74 -8.41 9.81
CA LEU A 377 -4.28 -7.13 10.27
C LEU A 377 -5.18 -7.29 11.49
N THR A 378 -6.09 -8.27 11.46
CA THR A 378 -7.20 -8.35 12.42
C THR A 378 -6.99 -9.40 13.50
N GLY A 379 -6.04 -10.32 13.32
CA GLY A 379 -5.85 -11.42 14.27
C GLY A 379 -6.87 -12.55 14.16
N ASN A 380 -7.66 -12.59 13.07
CA ASN A 380 -8.62 -13.66 12.79
C ASN A 380 -7.88 -14.92 12.30
N ILE A 381 -7.77 -15.93 13.16
CA ILE A 381 -7.07 -17.19 12.90
C ILE A 381 -8.01 -18.13 12.13
N ALA A 382 -7.56 -18.65 10.99
CA ALA A 382 -8.38 -19.55 10.18
C ALA A 382 -8.50 -20.94 10.81
N ASP A 383 -7.40 -21.52 11.31
CA ASP A 383 -7.41 -22.80 12.03
C ASP A 383 -7.25 -22.61 13.54
N GLU A 384 -8.34 -22.21 14.19
CA GLU A 384 -8.38 -22.06 15.66
C GLU A 384 -8.20 -23.39 16.41
N THR A 385 -8.43 -24.54 15.74
CA THR A 385 -8.21 -25.86 16.35
C THR A 385 -6.73 -26.11 16.55
N GLN A 386 -5.90 -25.72 15.58
CA GLN A 386 -4.46 -25.89 15.62
C GLN A 386 -3.74 -24.72 16.33
N PHE A 387 -4.17 -23.48 16.09
CA PHE A 387 -3.43 -22.28 16.51
C PHE A 387 -4.08 -21.53 17.69
N GLY A 388 -5.22 -22.01 18.17
CA GLY A 388 -5.97 -21.40 19.27
C GLY A 388 -6.83 -20.22 18.79
N PRO A 389 -7.54 -19.54 19.71
CA PRO A 389 -8.50 -18.51 19.35
C PRO A 389 -7.82 -17.26 18.78
N ASP A 390 -8.62 -16.47 18.07
CA ASP A 390 -8.31 -15.12 17.59
C ASP A 390 -7.56 -14.26 18.62
N HIS A 391 -6.67 -13.39 18.12
CA HIS A 391 -5.94 -12.45 18.95
C HIS A 391 -5.60 -11.17 18.19
N LEU A 392 -6.09 -10.02 18.67
CA LEU A 392 -5.74 -8.73 18.08
C LEU A 392 -4.22 -8.51 18.19
N PRO A 393 -3.54 -8.22 17.06
CA PRO A 393 -2.09 -8.33 16.96
C PRO A 393 -1.31 -7.23 17.69
N ASP A 394 -1.92 -6.07 17.97
CA ASP A 394 -1.22 -4.97 18.66
C ASP A 394 -1.29 -5.08 20.19
N TRP A 395 -0.31 -4.48 20.87
CA TRP A 395 -0.14 -4.57 22.33
C TRP A 395 -1.32 -4.00 23.12
N ASP A 396 -2.09 -3.09 22.53
CA ASP A 396 -3.28 -2.46 23.12
C ASP A 396 -4.59 -3.13 22.69
N ALA A 397 -4.50 -4.32 22.10
CA ALA A 397 -5.62 -5.07 21.55
C ALA A 397 -6.37 -4.29 20.46
N THR A 398 -5.62 -3.74 19.50
CA THR A 398 -6.15 -3.17 18.27
C THR A 398 -5.61 -3.92 17.03
N PRO A 399 -6.26 -3.80 15.86
CA PRO A 399 -5.73 -4.30 14.59
C PRO A 399 -4.42 -3.60 14.20
N LEU A 400 -3.57 -4.28 13.42
CA LEU A 400 -2.48 -3.60 12.72
C LEU A 400 -3.05 -2.70 11.62
N ALA A 401 -2.33 -1.63 11.31
CA ALA A 401 -2.56 -0.81 10.13
C ALA A 401 -1.63 -1.26 9.00
N ASP A 402 -2.16 -1.37 7.78
CA ASP A 402 -1.33 -1.37 6.58
C ASP A 402 -0.91 0.07 6.27
N LEU A 403 0.39 0.27 6.03
CA LEU A 403 1.00 1.58 5.78
C LEU A 403 1.16 1.88 4.28
N THR A 404 1.06 0.86 3.44
CA THR A 404 0.97 0.95 1.96
C THR A 404 1.87 2.03 1.35
N PRO A 405 3.20 1.95 1.54
CA PRO A 405 4.12 3.03 1.18
C PRO A 405 4.18 3.23 -0.34
N ARG A 406 3.84 4.44 -0.79
CA ARG A 406 3.95 4.81 -2.22
C ARG A 406 5.38 5.04 -2.68
N GLN A 407 5.57 4.91 -3.99
CA GLN A 407 6.79 5.27 -4.69
C GLN A 407 7.08 6.77 -4.58
N THR A 408 8.37 7.10 -4.60
CA THR A 408 8.83 8.48 -4.41
C THR A 408 8.50 9.37 -5.59
N HIS A 409 8.41 8.85 -6.81
CA HIS A 409 8.21 9.65 -8.03
C HIS A 409 6.98 9.24 -8.82
N ALA A 410 6.12 8.40 -8.26
CA ALA A 410 4.92 7.90 -8.91
C ALA A 410 3.80 7.68 -7.89
N PRO A 411 2.53 7.72 -8.31
CA PRO A 411 1.37 7.53 -7.44
C PRO A 411 1.06 6.05 -7.25
N PHE A 412 2.07 5.20 -7.04
CA PHE A 412 1.91 3.74 -7.03
C PHE A 412 2.53 3.12 -5.77
N ALA A 413 1.92 2.06 -5.22
CA ALA A 413 2.44 1.30 -4.09
C ALA A 413 3.02 -0.09 -4.44
N TYR A 414 3.24 -0.39 -5.73
CA TYR A 414 3.86 -1.67 -6.12
C TYR A 414 5.35 -1.72 -5.82
N THR A 415 5.86 -2.94 -5.58
CA THR A 415 7.25 -3.21 -5.18
C THR A 415 8.08 -3.89 -6.28
N TRP A 416 7.46 -4.33 -7.38
CA TRP A 416 8.14 -5.03 -8.47
C TRP A 416 7.78 -4.44 -9.85
N ARG A 417 8.79 -4.28 -10.70
CA ARG A 417 8.71 -3.74 -12.07
C ARG A 417 9.76 -4.41 -12.95
N ASP A 418 9.45 -4.57 -14.23
CA ASP A 418 10.40 -4.96 -15.26
C ASP A 418 10.49 -3.86 -16.33
N ASP A 419 11.70 -3.34 -16.53
CA ASP A 419 12.01 -2.29 -17.51
C ASP A 419 12.67 -2.83 -18.78
N ARG A 420 12.79 -4.15 -18.92
CA ARG A 420 13.57 -4.77 -19.98
C ARG A 420 12.93 -4.72 -21.37
N ASP A 421 11.75 -4.09 -21.50
CA ASP A 421 11.00 -3.96 -22.76
C ASP A 421 10.90 -2.51 -23.29
N THR A 422 11.65 -1.53 -22.76
CA THR A 422 11.74 -0.17 -23.35
C THR A 422 12.90 0.02 -24.32
#